data_AF-A0A9E2BIK1-F1
#
_entry.id   AF-A0A9E2BIK1-F1
#
_cell.length_a   1.000
_cell.length_b   1.000
_cell.length_c   1.000
_cell.angle_alpha   90.00
_cell.angle_beta   90.00
_cell.angle_gamma   90.00
#
_symmetry.space_group_name_H-M   'P 1'
#
loop_
_entity.id
_entity.type
_entity.pdbx_description
1 polymer ?
#
loop_
_entity_poly.entity_id
_entity_poly.type
_entity_poly.pdbx_seq_one_letter_code
_entity_poly.pdbx_strand_id
1 'polypeptide(L)'
;MTRTMNKLGRGIEETGLKGNEGSNETATEEKPVKNKGKLIMDATVADQMTAYPTDLGLLARSREESERLIDMLCKKLDIKDKPRTYRRLARKIYLNVAKKKNKSKKEIRKGIGQQLRYLNRNLKNIDKLSDTTEGMSFPLEHRDQRIYRVIQHIYEQQYQMYKEHTHSVDSRIVNIYQPYVRPFVRGKDKAQVEFGAKPGVSIQNGYARINTLSWEAYNEVTDLKKQVEGKFGQGKNGYNLDKIRARSSKTSESWIAAIFFVMNLIKFSKEFLFSFLKEVLLSLFLVQDIFIWHRNRFMLAKTK
;
A
#
# COMPACT_ATOMS: atom_id res chain seq x y z
N MET A 1 27.54 24.29 -33.52
CA MET A 1 28.04 23.04 -34.14
C MET A 1 27.05 21.93 -33.85
N THR A 2 26.21 21.64 -34.83
CA THR A 2 25.27 20.53 -34.91
C THR A 2 26.03 19.21 -34.99
N ARG A 3 25.63 18.19 -34.22
CA ARG A 3 25.96 16.81 -34.57
C ARG A 3 24.83 15.86 -34.24
N THR A 4 24.47 15.17 -35.30
CA THR A 4 23.30 14.35 -35.62
C THR A 4 23.52 12.88 -35.23
N MET A 5 22.43 12.10 -35.27
CA MET A 5 22.36 10.65 -35.55
C MET A 5 22.73 9.67 -34.42
N ASN A 6 22.10 8.50 -34.22
CA ASN A 6 21.14 7.72 -35.02
C ASN A 6 20.34 6.75 -34.14
N LYS A 7 19.08 6.51 -34.52
CA LYS A 7 18.25 5.36 -34.15
C LYS A 7 18.71 4.14 -34.96
N LEU A 8 18.80 2.97 -34.34
CA LEU A 8 18.90 1.67 -35.03
C LEU A 8 17.88 0.72 -34.42
N GLY A 9 16.88 0.36 -35.23
CA GLY A 9 15.99 -0.75 -34.97
C GLY A 9 16.60 -2.08 -35.43
N ARG A 10 16.04 -3.19 -34.94
CA ARG A 10 16.16 -4.54 -35.49
C ARG A 10 14.77 -5.17 -35.43
N GLY A 11 14.30 -5.71 -36.56
CA GLY A 11 12.95 -6.24 -36.80
C GLY A 11 12.87 -7.77 -36.80
N ILE A 12 12.06 -8.30 -37.73
CA ILE A 12 11.68 -9.70 -38.06
C ILE A 12 10.33 -10.09 -37.43
N GLU A 13 9.33 -10.67 -38.09
CA GLU A 13 8.82 -10.78 -39.48
C GLU A 13 7.51 -11.62 -39.40
N GLU A 14 6.84 -11.81 -40.54
CA GLU A 14 5.75 -12.79 -40.82
C GLU A 14 4.32 -12.40 -40.42
N THR A 15 3.26 -12.58 -41.23
CA THR A 15 3.09 -13.14 -42.58
C THR A 15 1.76 -12.60 -43.13
N GLY A 16 1.69 -12.37 -44.44
CA GLY A 16 0.46 -11.96 -45.12
C GLY A 16 -0.35 -13.16 -45.63
N LEU A 17 -1.67 -13.06 -45.56
CA LEU A 17 -2.61 -13.81 -46.38
C LEU A 17 -3.68 -12.83 -46.89
N LYS A 18 -3.74 -12.68 -48.21
CA LYS A 18 -4.79 -11.96 -48.95
C LYS A 18 -5.99 -12.88 -49.16
N GLY A 19 -7.17 -12.40 -48.84
CA GLY A 19 -8.46 -12.90 -49.34
C GLY A 19 -9.36 -11.68 -49.60
N ASN A 20 -9.76 -11.51 -50.85
CA ASN A 20 -10.60 -10.42 -51.33
C ASN A 20 -12.03 -10.95 -51.46
N GLU A 21 -13.04 -10.20 -51.02
CA GLU A 21 -14.34 -10.04 -51.70
C GLU A 21 -15.26 -9.14 -50.85
N GLY A 22 -15.84 -8.14 -51.51
CA GLY A 22 -16.62 -7.08 -50.89
C GLY A 22 -18.09 -7.44 -50.68
N SER A 23 -18.71 -6.80 -49.70
CA SER A 23 -20.09 -6.34 -49.79
C SER A 23 -20.24 -5.09 -48.93
N ASN A 24 -20.82 -4.06 -49.55
CA ASN A 24 -21.09 -2.75 -48.97
C ASN A 24 -22.10 -2.87 -47.82
N GLU A 25 -21.72 -2.44 -46.61
CA GLU A 25 -22.69 -1.95 -45.63
C GLU A 25 -22.17 -0.67 -44.96
N THR A 26 -23.08 0.28 -44.89
CA THR A 26 -22.94 1.71 -44.62
C THR A 26 -22.21 1.98 -43.30
N ALA A 27 -21.07 2.66 -43.38
CA ALA A 27 -20.37 3.23 -42.24
C ALA A 27 -21.29 4.24 -41.53
N THR A 28 -21.93 3.81 -40.45
CA THR A 28 -22.60 4.73 -39.54
C THR A 28 -21.53 5.26 -38.61
N GLU A 29 -21.12 6.52 -38.77
CA GLU A 29 -20.17 7.18 -37.87
C GLU A 29 -20.69 7.11 -36.43
N GLU A 30 -20.13 6.19 -35.64
CA GLU A 30 -20.39 6.11 -34.20
C GLU A 30 -19.84 7.38 -33.54
N LYS A 31 -20.75 8.31 -33.21
CA LYS A 31 -20.43 9.46 -32.37
C LYS A 31 -19.75 8.95 -31.08
N PRO A 32 -18.60 9.51 -30.66
CA PRO A 32 -17.87 9.01 -29.53
C PRO A 32 -18.75 9.03 -28.28
N VAL A 33 -18.88 7.87 -27.64
CA VAL A 33 -19.71 7.67 -26.44
C VAL A 33 -19.32 8.70 -25.38
N LYS A 34 -20.25 9.60 -25.04
CA LYS A 34 -20.03 10.65 -24.04
C LYS A 34 -19.66 10.02 -22.69
N ASN A 35 -18.61 10.53 -22.07
CA ASN A 35 -18.08 10.09 -20.77
C ASN A 35 -19.14 10.13 -19.66
N LYS A 36 -19.56 8.96 -19.15
CA LYS A 36 -20.65 8.81 -18.15
C LYS A 36 -20.21 8.98 -16.68
N GLY A 37 -19.18 9.80 -16.43
CA GLY A 37 -18.71 10.14 -15.08
C GLY A 37 -17.19 10.09 -14.93
N LYS A 38 -16.72 10.58 -13.78
CA LYS A 38 -15.30 10.64 -13.41
C LYS A 38 -15.02 9.59 -12.35
N LEU A 39 -14.21 8.58 -12.66
CA LEU A 39 -13.63 7.67 -11.69
C LEU A 39 -12.25 8.23 -11.33
N ILE A 40 -12.06 8.65 -10.07
CA ILE A 40 -10.75 9.06 -9.58
C ILE A 40 -10.16 7.84 -8.88
N MET A 41 -8.97 7.45 -9.29
CA MET A 41 -8.25 6.32 -8.74
C MET A 41 -6.92 6.84 -8.25
N ASP A 42 -6.58 6.48 -7.02
CA ASP A 42 -5.27 6.78 -6.46
C ASP A 42 -4.84 5.60 -5.60
N ALA A 43 -3.56 5.25 -5.67
CA ALA A 43 -2.97 4.34 -4.72
C ALA A 43 -2.24 5.17 -3.68
N THR A 44 -2.71 5.07 -2.45
CA THR A 44 -2.11 5.80 -1.33
C THR A 44 -1.32 4.81 -0.48
N VAL A 45 -0.36 5.31 0.30
CA VAL A 45 0.25 4.53 1.38
C VAL A 45 -0.40 4.98 2.68
N ALA A 46 -0.98 4.03 3.40
CA ALA A 46 -1.44 4.22 4.75
C ALA A 46 -0.26 4.02 5.69
N ASP A 47 0.40 5.12 6.04
CA ASP A 47 1.59 5.11 6.90
C ASP A 47 1.29 4.45 8.25
N GLN A 48 2.11 3.45 8.59
CA GLN A 48 2.12 2.85 9.91
C GLN A 48 2.93 3.74 10.84
N MET A 49 2.37 4.05 12.02
CA MET A 49 3.07 4.83 13.04
C MET A 49 4.27 4.06 13.59
N THR A 50 5.42 4.23 12.95
CA THR A 50 6.70 3.60 13.29
C THR A 50 7.83 4.62 13.16
N ALA A 51 8.88 4.43 13.96
CA ALA A 51 10.07 5.26 13.82
C ALA A 51 10.73 5.02 12.46
N TYR A 52 11.20 6.09 11.80
CA TYR A 52 11.83 6.00 10.48
C TYR A 52 13.00 4.98 10.52
N PRO A 53 12.90 3.88 9.75
CA PRO A 53 13.87 2.80 9.82
C PRO A 53 15.16 3.21 9.11
N THR A 54 16.28 3.01 9.80
CA THR A 54 17.62 3.19 9.23
C THR A 54 18.35 1.86 9.32
N ASP A 55 19.17 1.51 8.33
CA ASP A 55 19.91 0.23 8.32
C ASP A 55 20.77 0.05 9.59
N LEU A 56 21.45 1.13 9.98
CA LEU A 56 22.24 1.15 11.20
C LEU A 56 21.38 0.94 12.45
N GLY A 57 20.21 1.58 12.54
CA GLY A 57 19.29 1.45 13.67
C GLY A 57 18.60 0.09 13.72
N LEU A 58 18.22 -0.46 12.56
CA LEU A 58 17.63 -1.78 12.43
C LEU A 58 18.60 -2.85 12.92
N LEU A 59 19.85 -2.82 12.42
CA LEU A 59 20.90 -3.75 12.87
C LEU A 59 21.23 -3.60 14.36
N ALA A 60 21.26 -2.38 14.88
CA ALA A 60 21.48 -2.14 16.31
C ALA A 60 20.36 -2.75 17.16
N ARG A 61 19.10 -2.61 16.73
CA ARG A 61 17.95 -3.23 17.40
C ARG A 61 17.99 -4.76 17.28
N SER A 62 18.32 -5.29 16.11
CA SER A 62 18.49 -6.73 15.89
C SER A 62 19.59 -7.31 16.79
N ARG A 63 20.70 -6.58 16.98
CA ARG A 63 21.75 -6.96 17.92
C ARG A 63 21.22 -6.99 19.36
N GLU A 64 20.51 -5.96 19.82
CA GLU A 64 19.94 -5.93 21.19
C GLU A 64 18.97 -7.08 21.43
N GLU A 65 18.09 -7.37 20.45
CA GLU A 65 17.19 -8.52 20.53
C GLU A 65 17.95 -9.84 20.53
N SER A 66 18.98 -10.00 19.70
CA SER A 66 19.82 -11.22 19.73
C SER A 66 20.52 -11.43 21.08
N GLU A 67 20.91 -10.34 21.76
CA GLU A 67 21.48 -10.43 23.11
C GLU A 67 20.42 -10.87 24.11
N ARG A 68 19.18 -10.34 24.02
CA ARG A 68 18.06 -10.82 24.83
C ARG A 68 17.78 -12.31 24.60
N LEU A 69 17.81 -12.78 23.35
CA LEU A 69 17.63 -14.19 23.01
C LEU A 69 18.71 -15.07 23.66
N ILE A 70 19.98 -14.67 23.58
CA ILE A 70 21.09 -15.38 24.25
C ILE A 70 20.86 -15.42 25.76
N ASP A 71 20.47 -14.31 26.38
CA ASP A 71 20.23 -14.20 27.82
C ASP A 71 19.13 -15.18 28.28
N MET A 72 18.06 -15.29 27.50
CA MET A 72 16.97 -16.23 27.78
C MET A 72 17.39 -17.68 27.58
N LEU A 73 18.14 -18.00 26.52
CA LEU A 73 18.66 -19.35 26.27
C LEU A 73 19.59 -19.80 27.39
N CYS A 74 20.56 -18.97 27.78
CA CYS A 74 21.45 -19.31 28.89
C CYS A 74 20.69 -19.55 30.20
N LYS A 75 19.64 -18.76 30.48
CA LYS A 75 18.81 -18.94 31.68
C LYS A 75 18.02 -20.25 31.64
N LYS A 76 17.51 -20.66 30.48
CA LYS A 76 16.74 -21.90 30.33
C LYS A 76 17.61 -23.15 30.36
N LEU A 77 18.83 -23.04 29.83
CA LEU A 77 19.80 -24.14 29.77
C LEU A 77 20.70 -24.23 31.02
N ASP A 78 20.49 -23.35 32.00
CA ASP A 78 21.32 -23.21 33.21
C ASP A 78 22.84 -23.10 32.92
N ILE A 79 23.18 -22.43 31.81
CA ILE A 79 24.57 -22.24 31.40
C ILE A 79 25.19 -21.11 32.22
N LYS A 80 26.17 -21.45 33.05
CA LYS A 80 26.93 -20.50 33.88
C LYS A 80 27.86 -19.61 33.04
N ASP A 81 28.49 -20.18 32.02
CA ASP A 81 29.45 -19.47 31.17
C ASP A 81 28.78 -18.86 29.94
N LYS A 82 28.39 -17.59 30.08
CA LYS A 82 27.69 -16.85 29.04
C LYS A 82 28.61 -16.47 27.87
N PRO A 83 28.19 -16.68 26.60
CA PRO A 83 28.95 -16.24 25.44
C PRO A 83 29.19 -14.71 25.43
N ARG A 84 30.39 -14.32 24.97
CA ARG A 84 30.80 -12.91 24.92
C ARG A 84 30.11 -12.17 23.76
N THR A 85 29.22 -11.22 24.08
CA THR A 85 28.47 -10.43 23.08
C THR A 85 29.01 -9.01 22.85
N TYR A 86 29.96 -8.52 23.67
CA TYR A 86 30.49 -7.14 23.61
C TYR A 86 29.41 -6.03 23.71
N ARG A 87 28.25 -6.32 24.32
CA ARG A 87 27.07 -5.44 24.34
C ARG A 87 27.34 -3.97 24.69
N ARG A 88 28.18 -3.72 25.70
CA ARG A 88 28.56 -2.37 26.14
C ARG A 88 29.35 -1.61 25.07
N LEU A 89 30.34 -2.29 24.47
CA LEU A 89 31.18 -1.71 23.42
C LEU A 89 30.37 -1.46 22.15
N ALA A 90 29.58 -2.45 21.71
CA ALA A 90 28.75 -2.35 20.52
C ALA A 90 27.73 -1.21 20.63
N ARG A 91 27.09 -1.06 21.80
CA ARG A 91 26.16 0.04 22.09
C ARG A 91 26.88 1.39 22.09
N LYS A 92 28.05 1.52 22.71
CA LYS A 92 28.83 2.77 22.71
C LYS A 92 29.19 3.21 21.29
N ILE A 93 29.70 2.29 20.47
CA ILE A 93 30.07 2.54 19.07
C ILE A 93 28.85 3.00 18.27
N TYR A 94 27.71 2.30 18.40
CA TYR A 94 26.46 2.70 17.77
C TYR A 94 26.04 4.11 18.18
N LEU A 95 26.00 4.40 19.49
CA LEU A 95 25.55 5.70 20.00
C LEU A 95 26.43 6.85 19.50
N ASN A 96 27.74 6.65 19.40
CA ASN A 96 28.65 7.66 18.84
C ASN A 96 28.30 8.02 17.40
N VAL A 97 27.94 7.03 16.57
CA VAL A 97 27.52 7.27 15.17
C VAL A 97 26.09 7.82 15.12
N ALA A 98 25.18 7.31 15.96
CA ALA A 98 23.76 7.66 15.94
C ALA A 98 23.51 9.10 16.40
N LYS A 99 24.21 9.57 17.44
CA LYS A 99 24.06 10.92 18.03
C LYS A 99 24.66 12.04 17.18
N LYS A 100 25.52 11.72 16.21
CA LYS A 100 26.16 12.73 15.36
C LYS A 100 25.13 13.38 14.43
N LYS A 101 25.13 14.72 14.34
CA LYS A 101 24.18 15.46 13.47
C LYS A 101 24.39 15.12 11.99
N ASN A 102 25.63 15.20 11.51
CA ASN A 102 26.01 14.92 10.12
C ASN A 102 26.92 13.68 10.07
N LYS A 103 26.54 12.68 9.27
CA LYS A 103 27.21 11.38 9.19
C LYS A 103 27.72 11.16 7.76
N SER A 104 29.02 10.88 7.61
CA SER A 104 29.57 10.55 6.29
C SER A 104 29.10 9.15 5.85
N LYS A 105 28.96 8.94 4.53
CA LYS A 105 28.67 7.62 3.95
C LYS A 105 29.68 6.55 4.44
N LYS A 106 30.96 6.92 4.58
CA LYS A 106 32.01 6.04 5.09
C LYS A 106 31.78 5.65 6.56
N GLU A 107 31.36 6.60 7.39
CA GLU A 107 31.06 6.37 8.81
C GLU A 107 29.85 5.46 8.99
N ILE A 108 28.78 5.71 8.22
CA ILE A 108 27.58 4.85 8.21
C ILE A 108 27.95 3.43 7.81
N ARG A 109 28.70 3.27 6.71
CA ARG A 109 29.16 1.96 6.23
C ARG A 109 30.01 1.25 7.26
N LYS A 110 30.95 1.94 7.91
CA LYS A 110 31.76 1.38 9.01
C LYS A 110 30.88 0.90 10.17
N GLY A 111 29.89 1.71 10.57
CA GLY A 111 28.93 1.38 11.62
C GLY A 111 28.10 0.14 11.28
N ILE A 112 27.55 0.07 10.06
CA ILE A 112 26.79 -1.08 9.56
C ILE A 112 27.66 -2.35 9.60
N GLY A 113 28.88 -2.29 9.05
CA GLY A 113 29.80 -3.42 9.06
C GLY A 113 30.16 -3.90 10.48
N GLN A 114 30.30 -2.98 11.44
CA GLN A 114 30.51 -3.33 12.85
C GLN A 114 29.28 -4.03 13.44
N GLN A 115 28.07 -3.50 13.23
CA GLN A 115 26.84 -4.12 13.72
C GLN A 115 26.61 -5.51 13.11
N LEU A 116 26.84 -5.67 11.79
CA LEU A 116 26.75 -6.97 11.12
C LEU A 116 27.68 -8.02 11.75
N ARG A 117 28.92 -7.65 12.08
CA ARG A 117 29.86 -8.58 12.74
C ARG A 117 29.42 -8.97 14.15
N TYR A 118 28.89 -8.03 14.93
CA TYR A 118 28.33 -8.34 16.25
C TYR A 118 27.11 -9.24 16.14
N LEU A 119 26.21 -8.93 15.21
CA LEU A 119 24.99 -9.71 14.99
C LEU A 119 25.31 -11.13 14.52
N ASN A 120 26.19 -11.29 13.53
CA ASN A 120 26.65 -12.60 13.05
C ASN A 120 27.22 -13.46 14.21
N ARG A 121 28.05 -12.85 15.07
CA ARG A 121 28.56 -13.57 16.25
C ARG A 121 27.43 -14.02 17.17
N ASN A 122 26.47 -13.14 17.44
CA ASN A 122 25.34 -13.48 18.31
C ASN A 122 24.47 -14.59 17.70
N LEU A 123 24.19 -14.53 16.39
CA LEU A 123 23.48 -15.60 15.66
C LEU A 123 24.21 -16.94 15.80
N LYS A 124 25.51 -16.98 15.54
CA LYS A 124 26.33 -18.20 15.74
C LYS A 124 26.30 -18.71 17.18
N ASN A 125 26.24 -17.83 18.17
CA ASN A 125 26.10 -18.24 19.57
C ASN A 125 24.72 -18.84 19.83
N ILE A 126 23.65 -18.25 19.26
CA ILE A 126 22.28 -18.76 19.38
C ILE A 126 22.17 -20.14 18.72
N ASP A 127 22.74 -20.32 17.53
CA ASP A 127 22.75 -21.60 16.83
C ASP A 127 23.45 -22.68 17.68
N LYS A 128 24.67 -22.41 18.17
CA LYS A 128 25.40 -23.33 19.07
C LYS A 128 24.63 -23.69 20.33
N LEU A 129 23.98 -22.70 20.96
CA LEU A 129 23.15 -22.91 22.15
C LEU A 129 21.91 -23.75 21.84
N SER A 130 21.36 -23.61 20.63
CA SER A 130 20.19 -24.36 20.17
C SER A 130 20.56 -25.80 19.82
N ASP A 131 21.72 -26.02 19.17
CA ASP A 131 22.25 -27.34 18.82
C ASP A 131 22.56 -28.18 20.08
N THR A 132 22.94 -27.53 21.18
CA THR A 132 23.20 -28.24 22.46
C THR A 132 21.92 -28.88 23.04
N THR A 133 20.74 -28.49 22.55
CA THR A 133 19.43 -28.92 23.08
C THR A 133 18.78 -30.10 22.34
N GLU A 134 19.57 -30.88 21.59
CA GLU A 134 19.10 -32.06 20.83
C GLU A 134 18.07 -32.89 21.62
N GLY A 135 16.81 -32.91 21.14
CA GLY A 135 15.73 -33.75 21.66
C GLY A 135 14.62 -33.04 22.46
N MET A 136 14.77 -31.75 22.83
CA MET A 136 13.70 -30.98 23.49
C MET A 136 13.00 -30.02 22.52
N SER A 137 11.71 -29.76 22.77
CA SER A 137 10.97 -28.66 22.11
C SER A 137 11.80 -27.37 22.20
N PHE A 138 11.89 -26.64 21.09
CA PHE A 138 12.78 -25.48 20.96
C PHE A 138 12.67 -24.56 22.20
N PRO A 139 13.79 -24.18 22.83
CA PRO A 139 13.74 -23.57 24.16
C PRO A 139 13.07 -22.20 24.19
N LEU A 140 12.92 -21.54 23.04
CA LEU A 140 12.28 -20.23 22.95
C LEU A 140 10.77 -20.33 22.68
N GLU A 141 10.03 -19.37 23.21
CA GLU A 141 8.61 -19.20 22.93
C GLU A 141 8.38 -18.94 21.43
N HIS A 142 7.20 -19.30 20.90
CA HIS A 142 6.84 -19.09 19.49
C HIS A 142 7.07 -17.64 19.02
N ARG A 143 6.80 -16.66 19.89
CA ARG A 143 7.09 -15.24 19.61
C ARG A 143 8.58 -14.99 19.37
N ASP A 144 9.44 -15.52 20.22
CA ASP A 144 10.89 -15.34 20.15
C ASP A 144 11.51 -16.13 18.99
N GLN A 145 10.94 -17.30 18.65
CA GLN A 145 11.28 -18.03 17.43
C GLN A 145 11.01 -17.19 16.18
N ARG A 146 9.85 -16.51 16.12
CA ARG A 146 9.53 -15.61 15.01
C ARG A 146 10.51 -14.45 14.94
N ILE A 147 10.82 -13.81 16.07
CA ILE A 147 11.80 -12.72 16.14
C ILE A 147 13.17 -13.21 15.66
N TYR A 148 13.61 -14.39 16.08
CA TYR A 148 14.88 -14.98 15.68
C TYR A 148 14.96 -15.15 14.16
N ARG A 149 13.93 -15.76 13.55
CA ARG A 149 13.84 -15.94 12.09
C ARG A 149 13.87 -14.61 11.35
N VAL A 150 13.15 -13.60 11.85
CA VAL A 150 13.15 -12.25 11.26
C VAL A 150 14.55 -11.62 11.35
N ILE A 151 15.26 -11.79 12.46
CA ILE A 151 16.62 -11.28 12.63
C ILE A 151 17.60 -11.96 11.64
N GLN A 152 17.46 -13.27 11.41
CA GLN A 152 18.26 -13.98 10.40
C GLN A 152 18.04 -13.39 9.00
N HIS A 153 16.78 -13.19 8.60
CA HIS A 153 16.45 -12.58 7.30
C HIS A 153 16.96 -11.14 7.20
N ILE A 154 16.84 -10.33 8.26
CA ILE A 154 17.41 -8.98 8.30
C ILE A 154 18.93 -9.03 8.11
N TYR A 155 19.61 -9.95 8.78
CA TYR A 155 21.06 -10.11 8.65
C TYR A 155 21.45 -10.44 7.20
N GLU A 156 20.77 -11.39 6.57
CA GLU A 156 21.00 -11.79 5.18
C GLU A 156 20.81 -10.61 4.21
N GLN A 157 19.65 -9.94 4.29
CA GLN A 157 19.34 -8.78 3.46
C GLN A 157 20.38 -7.67 3.62
N GLN A 158 20.73 -7.32 4.86
CA GLN A 158 21.68 -6.26 5.15
C GLN A 158 23.12 -6.64 4.78
N TYR A 159 23.49 -7.92 4.91
CA TYR A 159 24.80 -8.42 4.51
C TYR A 159 24.96 -8.40 2.99
N GLN A 160 23.93 -8.82 2.25
CA GLN A 160 23.89 -8.73 0.79
C GLN A 160 24.07 -7.28 0.33
N MET A 161 23.23 -6.36 0.83
CA MET A 161 23.31 -4.93 0.52
C MET A 161 24.69 -4.34 0.86
N TYR A 162 25.26 -4.75 2.00
CA TYR A 162 26.60 -4.32 2.38
C TYR A 162 27.68 -4.82 1.40
N LYS A 163 27.63 -6.09 0.99
CA LYS A 163 28.60 -6.71 0.07
C LYS A 163 28.50 -6.15 -1.34
N GLU A 164 27.29 -6.05 -1.86
CA GLU A 164 27.00 -5.60 -3.24
C GLU A 164 27.04 -4.09 -3.40
N HIS A 165 27.15 -3.34 -2.29
CA HIS A 165 27.09 -1.87 -2.28
C HIS A 165 25.77 -1.32 -2.84
N THR A 166 24.68 -2.05 -2.61
CA THR A 166 23.32 -1.69 -3.01
C THR A 166 22.52 -1.20 -1.81
N HIS A 167 21.44 -0.45 -2.09
CA HIS A 167 20.49 0.04 -1.07
C HIS A 167 19.08 -0.54 -1.26
N SER A 168 18.93 -1.52 -2.14
CA SER A 168 17.66 -2.16 -2.49
C SER A 168 17.80 -3.67 -2.37
N VAL A 169 16.75 -4.29 -1.85
CA VAL A 169 16.58 -5.74 -1.77
C VAL A 169 15.09 -6.02 -1.88
N ASP A 170 14.74 -7.14 -2.51
CA ASP A 170 13.35 -7.53 -2.60
C ASP A 170 12.78 -7.86 -1.21
N SER A 171 11.50 -7.55 -0.99
CA SER A 171 10.80 -7.81 0.27
C SER A 171 11.56 -7.31 1.51
N ARG A 172 12.18 -6.11 1.41
CA ARG A 172 13.01 -5.52 2.47
C ARG A 172 12.27 -5.43 3.80
N ILE A 173 12.89 -5.98 4.84
CA ILE A 173 12.41 -5.88 6.21
C ILE A 173 12.96 -4.60 6.84
N VAL A 174 12.07 -3.80 7.40
CA VAL A 174 12.41 -2.51 8.02
C VAL A 174 12.10 -2.45 9.52
N ASN A 175 11.35 -3.44 10.03
CA ASN A 175 10.96 -3.55 11.43
C ASN A 175 10.94 -5.01 11.87
N ILE A 176 11.55 -5.30 13.02
CA ILE A 176 11.64 -6.66 13.59
C ILE A 176 10.28 -7.15 14.06
N TYR A 177 9.49 -6.30 14.71
CA TYR A 177 8.20 -6.70 15.28
C TYR A 177 7.07 -6.67 14.25
N GLN A 178 7.24 -5.86 13.21
CA GLN A 178 6.28 -5.72 12.10
C GLN A 178 6.97 -6.03 10.76
N PRO A 179 7.38 -7.29 10.54
CA PRO A 179 8.17 -7.66 9.36
C PRO A 179 7.40 -7.59 8.05
N TYR A 180 6.08 -7.37 8.09
CA TYR A 180 5.22 -7.18 6.92
C TYR A 180 5.19 -5.74 6.42
N VAL A 181 5.64 -4.77 7.22
CA VAL A 181 5.70 -3.37 6.79
C VAL A 181 6.77 -3.22 5.71
N ARG A 182 6.42 -2.60 4.58
CA ARG A 182 7.32 -2.41 3.44
C ARG A 182 7.63 -0.93 3.20
N PRO A 183 8.83 -0.61 2.67
CA PRO A 183 9.14 0.71 2.17
C PRO A 183 8.52 0.97 0.79
N PHE A 184 7.93 2.15 0.60
CA PHE A 184 7.42 2.62 -0.69
C PHE A 184 8.10 3.94 -1.07
N VAL A 185 8.85 3.95 -2.17
CA VAL A 185 9.50 5.17 -2.66
C VAL A 185 8.44 6.12 -3.20
N ARG A 186 8.42 7.35 -2.70
CA ARG A 186 7.48 8.40 -3.12
C ARG A 186 8.22 9.46 -3.93
N GLY A 187 7.66 9.85 -5.08
CA GLY A 187 8.24 10.87 -5.96
C GLY A 187 7.92 12.32 -5.56
N LYS A 188 7.59 12.62 -4.30
CA LYS A 188 7.17 13.97 -3.83
C LYS A 188 8.10 14.50 -2.74
N ASP A 189 8.19 15.83 -2.62
CA ASP A 189 9.20 16.54 -1.82
C ASP A 189 9.17 16.30 -0.30
N LYS A 190 8.04 15.84 0.27
CA LYS A 190 7.86 15.82 1.74
C LYS A 190 8.56 14.65 2.45
N ALA A 191 8.53 13.45 1.86
CA ALA A 191 9.22 12.26 2.36
C ALA A 191 9.55 11.34 1.17
N GLN A 192 10.80 10.90 1.10
CA GLN A 192 11.29 10.06 -0.01
C GLN A 192 10.75 8.63 0.03
N VAL A 193 10.41 8.13 1.23
CA VAL A 193 9.89 6.77 1.45
C VAL A 193 8.82 6.78 2.53
N GLU A 194 7.69 6.13 2.25
CA GLU A 194 6.57 5.88 3.16
C GLU A 194 6.59 4.41 3.61
N PHE A 195 6.03 4.12 4.78
CA PHE A 195 6.09 2.77 5.38
C PHE A 195 4.72 2.36 5.84
N GLY A 196 4.09 1.41 5.16
CA GLY A 196 2.70 1.14 5.46
C GLY A 196 2.06 0.11 4.55
N ALA A 197 0.74 0.02 4.64
CA ALA A 197 -0.05 -0.71 3.66
C ALA A 197 -0.28 0.21 2.45
N LYS A 198 -0.36 -0.37 1.26
CA LYS A 198 -0.71 0.35 0.03
C LYS A 198 -2.16 0.00 -0.36
N PRO A 199 -3.17 0.78 0.10
CA PRO A 199 -4.53 0.64 -0.40
C PRO A 199 -4.70 1.27 -1.79
N GLY A 200 -5.33 0.52 -2.70
CA GLY A 200 -5.90 1.04 -3.93
C GLY A 200 -7.29 1.62 -3.64
N VAL A 201 -7.42 2.94 -3.72
CA VAL A 201 -8.67 3.64 -3.42
C VAL A 201 -9.27 4.18 -4.71
N SER A 202 -10.58 3.95 -4.89
CA SER A 202 -11.35 4.54 -5.97
C SER A 202 -12.45 5.44 -5.39
N ILE A 203 -12.61 6.62 -5.96
CA ILE A 203 -13.70 7.54 -5.63
C ILE A 203 -14.66 7.59 -6.80
N GLN A 204 -15.92 7.27 -6.52
CA GLN A 204 -17.00 7.33 -7.50
C GLN A 204 -18.24 7.97 -6.89
N ASN A 205 -18.75 9.03 -7.53
CA ASN A 205 -19.93 9.79 -7.07
C ASN A 205 -19.86 10.17 -5.57
N GLY A 206 -18.67 10.56 -5.08
CA GLY A 206 -18.47 10.94 -3.67
C GLY A 206 -18.22 9.79 -2.68
N TYR A 207 -18.30 8.53 -3.11
CA TYR A 207 -18.00 7.37 -2.26
C TYR A 207 -16.59 6.84 -2.51
N ALA A 208 -15.80 6.71 -1.43
CA ALA A 208 -14.50 6.05 -1.46
C ALA A 208 -14.65 4.54 -1.27
N ARG A 209 -13.97 3.74 -2.09
CA ARG A 209 -13.92 2.28 -2.00
C ARG A 209 -12.48 1.81 -1.99
N ILE A 210 -12.18 0.88 -1.08
CA ILE A 210 -10.89 0.18 -1.03
C ILE A 210 -11.03 -1.08 -1.86
N ASN A 211 -10.26 -1.17 -2.94
CA ASN A 211 -10.39 -2.25 -3.92
C ASN A 211 -9.29 -3.30 -3.76
N THR A 212 -8.09 -2.85 -3.41
CA THR A 212 -6.93 -3.71 -3.11
C THR A 212 -6.26 -3.19 -1.85
N LEU A 213 -5.92 -4.08 -0.92
CA LEU A 213 -5.11 -3.77 0.25
C LEU A 213 -3.92 -4.73 0.25
N SER A 214 -2.75 -4.22 -0.11
CA SER A 214 -1.51 -4.99 -0.12
C SER A 214 -0.44 -4.32 0.73
N TRP A 215 0.41 -5.14 1.35
CA TRP A 215 1.63 -4.66 1.99
C TRP A 215 2.81 -4.65 1.04
N GLU A 216 2.69 -5.27 -0.15
CA GLU A 216 3.74 -5.34 -1.16
C GLU A 216 3.55 -4.30 -2.26
N ALA A 217 4.65 -4.01 -2.97
CA ALA A 217 4.59 -3.20 -4.18
C ALA A 217 3.84 -3.96 -5.27
N TYR A 218 2.67 -3.44 -5.65
CA TYR A 218 1.89 -3.97 -6.76
C TYR A 218 1.68 -2.88 -7.82
N ASN A 219 1.55 -3.33 -9.07
CA ASN A 219 1.33 -2.47 -10.22
C ASN A 219 -0.15 -2.05 -10.31
N GLU A 220 -0.41 -0.77 -10.06
CA GLU A 220 -1.73 -0.15 -10.04
C GLU A 220 -2.48 -0.28 -11.37
N VAL A 221 -1.76 -0.39 -12.49
CA VAL A 221 -2.34 -0.53 -13.83
C VAL A 221 -3.13 -1.83 -13.96
N THR A 222 -2.70 -2.89 -13.28
CA THR A 222 -3.44 -4.17 -13.26
C THR A 222 -4.76 -4.07 -12.49
N ASP A 223 -4.83 -3.14 -11.54
CA ASP A 223 -6.00 -2.89 -10.72
C ASP A 223 -7.08 -2.11 -11.50
N LEU A 224 -6.68 -1.32 -12.49
CA LEU A 224 -7.61 -0.57 -13.35
C LEU A 224 -8.66 -1.48 -14.00
N LYS A 225 -8.23 -2.61 -14.59
CA LYS A 225 -9.14 -3.57 -15.22
C LYS A 225 -10.09 -4.19 -14.21
N LYS A 226 -9.57 -4.66 -13.07
CA LYS A 226 -10.38 -5.26 -11.98
C LYS A 226 -11.43 -4.30 -11.44
N GLN A 227 -11.10 -3.02 -11.32
CA GLN A 227 -12.01 -2.01 -10.78
C GLN A 227 -13.11 -1.64 -11.78
N VAL A 228 -12.78 -1.61 -13.08
CA VAL A 228 -13.78 -1.49 -14.15
C VAL A 228 -14.67 -2.74 -14.21
N GLU A 229 -14.09 -3.94 -14.16
CA GLU A 229 -14.83 -5.21 -14.15
C GLU A 229 -15.71 -5.37 -12.90
N GLY A 230 -15.26 -4.95 -11.72
CA GLY A 230 -16.07 -4.94 -10.51
C GLY A 230 -17.34 -4.11 -10.65
N LYS A 231 -17.29 -3.01 -11.43
CA LYS A 231 -18.48 -2.23 -11.79
C LYS A 231 -19.44 -3.01 -12.71
N PHE A 232 -18.91 -3.77 -13.67
CA PHE A 232 -19.72 -4.69 -14.48
C PHE A 232 -20.30 -5.83 -13.63
N GLY A 233 -19.54 -6.35 -12.67
CA GLY A 233 -19.98 -7.37 -11.71
C GLY A 233 -21.13 -6.91 -10.82
N GLN A 234 -21.13 -5.64 -10.39
CA GLN A 234 -22.27 -5.02 -9.68
C GLN A 234 -23.52 -4.93 -10.56
N GLY A 235 -23.37 -4.67 -11.86
CA GLY A 235 -24.45 -4.77 -12.83
C GLY A 235 -25.01 -6.19 -12.90
N LYS A 236 -24.12 -7.20 -13.02
CA LYS A 236 -24.49 -8.62 -13.06
C LYS A 236 -25.23 -9.08 -11.79
N ASN A 237 -24.63 -8.90 -10.61
CA ASN A 237 -25.16 -9.45 -9.36
C ASN A 237 -26.26 -8.59 -8.72
N GLY A 238 -26.20 -7.26 -8.87
CA GLY A 238 -27.14 -6.33 -8.24
C GLY A 238 -28.39 -6.04 -9.09
N TYR A 239 -28.29 -6.20 -10.42
CA TYR A 239 -29.36 -5.88 -11.37
C TYR A 239 -29.70 -7.05 -12.30
N ASN A 240 -29.29 -8.28 -11.95
CA ASN A 240 -29.56 -9.53 -12.68
C ASN A 240 -29.17 -9.49 -14.18
N LEU A 241 -28.11 -8.75 -14.54
CA LEU A 241 -27.56 -8.74 -15.91
C LEU A 241 -26.97 -10.10 -16.33
N ASP A 242 -26.78 -11.01 -15.38
CA ASP A 242 -26.40 -12.42 -15.59
C ASP A 242 -27.59 -13.33 -15.98
N LYS A 243 -28.84 -12.86 -15.84
CA LYS A 243 -30.08 -13.63 -16.09
C LYS A 243 -30.97 -13.02 -17.18
N ILE A 244 -30.38 -12.63 -18.30
CA ILE A 244 -31.14 -12.14 -19.46
C ILE A 244 -31.88 -13.31 -20.11
N ARG A 245 -33.19 -13.41 -19.87
CA ARG A 245 -34.05 -14.53 -20.34
C ARG A 245 -34.60 -14.34 -21.75
N ALA A 246 -34.14 -13.33 -22.48
CA ALA A 246 -34.64 -13.00 -23.81
C ALA A 246 -34.15 -14.01 -24.87
N ARG A 247 -35.03 -14.42 -25.78
CA ARG A 247 -34.73 -15.44 -26.82
C ARG A 247 -34.23 -14.87 -28.16
N SER A 248 -34.49 -13.59 -28.46
CA SER A 248 -34.11 -12.92 -29.71
C SER A 248 -33.14 -11.76 -29.45
N SER A 249 -32.19 -11.50 -30.36
CA SER A 249 -31.14 -10.47 -30.19
C SER A 249 -31.72 -9.08 -29.84
N LYS A 250 -32.73 -8.63 -30.60
CA LYS A 250 -33.39 -7.34 -30.35
C LYS A 250 -34.05 -7.26 -28.97
N THR A 251 -34.60 -8.37 -28.49
CA THR A 251 -35.22 -8.43 -27.16
C THR A 251 -34.20 -8.46 -26.03
N SER A 252 -33.05 -9.11 -26.21
CA SER A 252 -31.95 -9.05 -25.24
C SER A 252 -31.34 -7.65 -25.16
N GLU A 253 -31.15 -6.99 -26.30
CA GLU A 253 -30.64 -5.61 -26.35
C GLU A 253 -31.59 -4.63 -25.64
N SER A 254 -32.89 -4.77 -25.87
CA SER A 254 -33.93 -3.95 -25.21
C SER A 254 -33.97 -4.22 -23.70
N TRP A 255 -33.84 -5.48 -23.27
CA TRP A 255 -33.77 -5.85 -21.86
C TRP A 255 -32.54 -5.26 -21.17
N ILE A 256 -31.37 -5.37 -21.80
CA ILE A 256 -30.12 -4.80 -21.32
C ILE A 256 -30.27 -3.27 -21.19
N ALA A 257 -30.81 -2.61 -22.22
CA ALA A 257 -31.04 -1.16 -22.22
C ALA A 257 -32.00 -0.72 -21.10
N ALA A 258 -33.08 -1.47 -20.85
CA ALA A 258 -34.03 -1.21 -19.78
C ALA A 258 -33.39 -1.36 -18.39
N ILE A 259 -32.56 -2.38 -18.18
CA ILE A 259 -31.81 -2.56 -16.92
C ILE A 259 -30.87 -1.37 -16.70
N PHE A 260 -30.10 -0.97 -17.72
CA PHE A 260 -29.23 0.21 -17.63
C PHE A 260 -30.03 1.51 -17.41
N PHE A 261 -31.22 1.63 -17.99
CA PHE A 261 -32.11 2.77 -17.77
C PHE A 261 -32.55 2.84 -16.30
N VAL A 262 -33.02 1.73 -15.72
CA VAL A 262 -33.43 1.65 -14.31
C VAL A 262 -32.26 1.94 -13.36
N MET A 263 -31.07 1.42 -13.65
CA MET A 263 -29.85 1.73 -12.88
C MET A 263 -29.56 3.24 -12.83
N ASN A 264 -29.71 3.92 -13.98
CA ASN A 264 -29.50 5.37 -14.07
C ASN A 264 -30.64 6.16 -13.39
N LEU A 265 -31.88 5.69 -13.47
CA LEU A 265 -33.04 6.31 -12.82
C LEU A 265 -32.92 6.27 -11.29
N ILE A 266 -32.50 5.14 -10.73
CA ILE A 266 -32.28 4.99 -9.29
C ILE A 266 -31.15 5.92 -8.82
N LYS A 267 -30.06 6.01 -9.59
CA LYS A 267 -28.98 6.96 -9.29
C LYS A 267 -29.47 8.41 -9.32
N PHE A 268 -30.22 8.77 -10.36
CA PHE A 268 -30.80 10.11 -10.50
C PHE A 268 -31.76 10.43 -9.35
N SER A 269 -32.61 9.48 -8.95
CA SER A 269 -33.56 9.67 -7.84
C SER A 269 -32.85 9.97 -6.52
N LYS A 270 -31.72 9.33 -6.23
CA LYS A 270 -30.95 9.57 -4.99
C LYS A 270 -30.29 10.94 -4.99
N GLU A 271 -29.73 11.36 -6.11
CA GLU A 271 -29.08 12.68 -6.25
C GLU A 271 -30.13 13.82 -6.26
N PHE A 272 -31.28 13.59 -6.90
CA PHE A 272 -32.39 14.54 -6.96
C PHE A 272 -33.10 14.68 -5.61
N LEU A 273 -33.49 13.58 -4.96
CA LEU A 273 -34.15 13.61 -3.64
C LEU A 273 -33.28 14.31 -2.60
N PHE A 274 -31.97 14.07 -2.59
CA PHE A 274 -31.07 14.69 -1.63
C PHE A 274 -30.89 16.19 -1.87
N SER A 275 -30.83 16.61 -3.14
CA SER A 275 -30.74 18.04 -3.51
C SER A 275 -32.04 18.77 -3.21
N PHE A 276 -33.18 18.18 -3.56
CA PHE A 276 -34.51 18.72 -3.31
C PHE A 276 -34.81 18.86 -1.81
N LEU A 277 -34.55 17.82 -1.01
CA LEU A 277 -34.73 17.87 0.45
C LEU A 277 -33.84 18.93 1.09
N LYS A 278 -32.61 19.10 0.61
CA LYS A 278 -31.69 20.13 1.12
C LYS A 278 -32.20 21.55 0.84
N GLU A 279 -32.71 21.81 -0.36
CA GLU A 279 -33.27 23.13 -0.71
C GLU A 279 -34.58 23.44 0.03
N VAL A 280 -35.45 22.45 0.19
CA VAL A 280 -36.69 22.60 0.97
C VAL A 280 -36.40 22.85 2.44
N LEU A 281 -35.43 22.14 3.03
CA LEU A 281 -35.02 22.37 4.42
C LEU A 281 -34.37 23.76 4.60
N LEU A 282 -33.47 24.16 3.69
CA LEU A 282 -32.84 25.49 3.74
C LEU A 282 -33.87 26.62 3.63
N SER A 283 -34.88 26.48 2.77
CA SER A 283 -35.94 27.47 2.66
C SER A 283 -36.83 27.53 3.92
N LEU A 284 -37.10 26.39 4.56
CA LEU A 284 -37.82 26.35 5.85
C LEU A 284 -37.06 27.05 6.98
N PHE A 285 -35.74 26.86 7.08
CA PHE A 285 -34.91 27.54 8.09
C PHE A 285 -34.86 29.06 7.86
N LEU A 286 -34.72 29.51 6.60
CA LEU A 286 -34.74 30.93 6.27
C LEU A 286 -36.08 31.60 6.63
N VAL A 287 -37.20 30.90 6.40
CA VAL A 287 -38.54 31.40 6.78
C VAL A 287 -38.68 31.50 8.31
N GLN A 288 -38.16 30.52 9.06
CA GLN A 288 -38.12 30.59 10.52
C GLN A 288 -37.27 31.76 11.03
N ASP A 289 -36.10 32.00 10.44
CA ASP A 289 -35.21 33.10 10.82
C ASP A 289 -35.85 34.48 10.56
N ILE A 290 -36.54 34.64 9.41
CA ILE A 290 -37.31 35.84 9.08
C ILE A 290 -38.46 36.05 10.09
N PHE A 291 -39.16 34.98 10.46
CA PHE A 291 -40.25 35.04 11.42
C PHE A 291 -39.75 35.42 12.83
N ILE A 292 -38.62 34.85 13.27
CA ILE A 292 -37.99 35.16 14.55
C ILE A 292 -37.50 36.62 14.58
N TRP A 293 -36.91 37.10 13.48
CA TRP A 293 -36.48 38.51 13.34
C TRP A 293 -37.66 39.48 13.44
N HIS A 294 -38.77 39.20 12.74
CA HIS A 294 -39.98 40.01 12.82
C HIS A 294 -40.60 39.99 14.23
N ARG A 295 -40.63 38.83 14.89
CA ARG A 295 -41.14 38.71 16.26
C ARG A 295 -40.31 39.52 17.26
N ASN A 296 -38.98 39.45 17.18
CA ASN A 296 -38.08 40.19 18.06
C ASN A 296 -38.18 41.70 17.81
N ARG A 297 -38.34 42.13 16.54
CA ARG A 297 -38.57 43.54 16.18
C ARG A 297 -39.90 44.07 16.71
N PHE A 298 -40.96 43.26 16.70
CA PHE A 298 -42.26 43.64 17.26
C PHE A 298 -42.23 43.78 18.78
N MET A 299 -41.47 42.93 19.48
CA MET A 299 -41.33 42.97 20.94
C MET A 299 -40.54 44.21 21.40
N LEU A 300 -39.50 44.61 20.66
CA LEU A 300 -38.71 45.82 20.95
C LEU A 300 -39.48 47.13 20.71
N ALA A 301 -40.51 47.11 19.87
CA ALA A 301 -41.34 48.29 19.57
C ALA A 301 -42.44 48.55 20.64
N LYS A 302 -42.76 47.57 21.49
CA LYS A 302 -43.76 47.69 22.56
C LYS A 302 -43.20 48.11 23.93
N THR A 303 -41.89 48.29 24.06
CA THR A 303 -41.18 48.65 25.30
C THR A 303 -40.76 50.12 25.37
N LYS A 304 -41.41 51.01 24.63
CA LYS A 304 -41.33 52.48 24.78
C LYS A 304 -42.72 53.00 25.10
#